data_AF-A0A829Y5K0-F1
#
_entry.id   AF-A0A829Y5K0-F1
#
_cell.length_a   1.000
_cell.length_b   1.000
_cell.length_c   1.000
_cell.angle_alpha   90.00
_cell.angle_beta   90.00
_cell.angle_gamma   90.00
#
_symmetry.space_group_name_H-M   'P 1'
#
loop_
_entity.id
_entity.type
_entity.pdbx_description
1 polymer ?
#
loop_
_entity_poly.entity_id
_entity_poly.type
_entity_poly.pdbx_seq_one_letter_code
_entity_poly.pdbx_strand_id
1 'polypeptide(L)'
;MAATALALWGTNASTNGSQALSQIQQATQAAPERPELLWLHLRLCTEVPGCEPQPIEARLRKLDPGSGAVWLGPLARAQARRDARAEAQILEMMSKAAHFNVYWTTLVAKLSPPLSRTPVATSAAQPVPTPLTNAMNSTIGWLSSLAIPAFRAATQACDEQHVREPETRVRCQQVAQALQKSDTTLAEGMGLGIEQRLAIPDSASAMQVTDKIQTVRHQSRAAAAVVAAQVEKEKFSEQQLKLMEQLKKEQDVSRAILRWAGQPLTP
;
A
#
# COMPACT_ATOMS: atom_id res chain seq x y z
N MET A 1 17.84 8.74 6.88
CA MET A 1 16.72 9.71 6.81
C MET A 1 15.38 9.01 6.65
N ALA A 2 14.93 8.58 5.46
CA ALA A 2 13.59 7.97 5.31
C ALA A 2 13.37 6.68 6.14
N ALA A 3 14.36 5.79 6.18
CA ALA A 3 14.34 4.60 7.02
C ALA A 3 14.22 4.96 8.52
N THR A 4 15.05 5.90 8.97
CA THR A 4 15.02 6.46 10.33
C THR A 4 13.65 7.06 10.66
N ALA A 5 13.04 7.80 9.73
CA ALA A 5 11.70 8.36 9.90
C ALA A 5 10.66 7.27 10.15
N LEU A 6 10.66 6.22 9.33
CA LEU A 6 9.73 5.10 9.46
C LEU A 6 9.93 4.36 10.79
N ALA A 7 11.18 4.12 11.22
CA ALA A 7 11.45 3.48 12.50
C ALA A 7 11.04 4.32 13.71
N LEU A 8 11.34 5.62 13.70
CA LEU A 8 10.91 6.55 14.75
C LEU A 8 9.38 6.50 14.93
N TRP A 9 8.64 6.60 13.83
CA TRP A 9 7.18 6.51 13.85
C TRP A 9 6.70 5.11 14.29
N GLY A 10 7.24 4.05 13.70
CA GLY A 10 6.78 2.68 13.90
C GLY A 10 7.08 2.11 15.29
N THR A 11 8.05 2.66 15.99
CA THR A 11 8.36 2.29 17.39
C THR A 11 7.48 3.02 18.39
N ASN A 12 7.23 4.31 18.20
CA ASN A 12 6.35 5.09 19.06
C ASN A 12 5.89 6.39 18.34
N ALA A 13 4.78 6.32 17.62
CA ALA A 13 4.27 7.44 16.83
C ALA A 13 3.89 8.66 17.70
N SER A 14 3.33 8.46 18.89
CA SER A 14 2.88 9.56 19.75
C SER A 14 4.04 10.36 20.33
N THR A 15 5.17 9.71 20.59
CA THR A 15 6.37 10.35 21.17
C THR A 15 7.31 10.87 20.08
N ASN A 16 7.49 10.11 19.00
CA ASN A 16 8.53 10.37 18.00
C ASN A 16 7.99 11.00 16.71
N GLY A 17 6.68 11.26 16.60
CA GLY A 17 6.02 11.71 15.36
C GLY A 17 6.68 12.94 14.73
N SER A 18 6.97 13.98 15.51
CA SER A 18 7.63 15.19 15.00
C SER A 18 9.05 14.93 14.50
N GLN A 19 9.80 14.05 15.17
CA GLN A 19 11.15 13.66 14.73
C GLN A 19 11.09 12.84 13.45
N ALA A 20 10.14 11.90 13.35
CA ALA A 20 9.88 11.15 12.14
C ALA A 20 9.55 12.08 10.97
N LEU A 21 8.68 13.07 11.18
CA LEU A 21 8.30 14.05 10.17
C LEU A 21 9.51 14.87 9.68
N SER A 22 10.36 15.33 10.60
CA SER A 22 11.61 16.04 10.24
C SER A 22 12.54 15.16 9.39
N GLN A 23 12.73 13.89 9.77
CA GLN A 23 13.58 12.95 9.04
C GLN A 23 13.06 12.65 7.63
N ILE A 24 11.75 12.48 7.45
CA ILE A 24 11.18 12.24 6.12
C ILE A 24 11.17 13.52 5.27
N GLN A 25 10.96 14.69 5.88
CA GLN A 25 11.07 15.97 5.18
C GLN A 25 12.47 16.15 4.58
N GLN A 26 13.53 15.93 5.36
CA GLN A 26 14.92 15.99 4.88
C GLN A 26 15.17 14.99 3.73
N ALA A 27 14.62 13.77 3.84
CA ALA A 27 14.72 12.78 2.77
C ALA A 27 14.05 13.26 1.46
N THR A 28 12.86 13.86 1.55
CA THR A 28 12.14 14.41 0.39
C THR A 28 12.73 15.71 -0.17
N GLN A 29 13.57 16.41 0.60
CA GLN A 29 14.35 17.54 0.13
C GLN A 29 15.62 17.08 -0.61
N ALA A 30 16.25 16.00 -0.13
CA ALA A 30 17.46 15.44 -0.74
C ALA A 30 17.17 14.69 -2.05
N ALA A 31 15.96 14.15 -2.22
CA ALA A 31 15.54 13.45 -3.44
C ALA A 31 14.09 13.82 -3.81
N PRO A 32 13.86 15.06 -4.28
CA PRO A 32 12.52 15.62 -4.51
C PRO A 32 11.73 14.95 -5.64
N GLU A 33 12.41 14.22 -6.54
CA GLU A 33 11.87 13.50 -7.68
C GLU A 33 11.37 12.08 -7.35
N ARG A 34 11.55 11.61 -6.11
CA ARG A 34 11.17 10.25 -5.68
C ARG A 34 9.74 10.22 -5.13
N PRO A 35 8.73 9.79 -5.92
CA PRO A 35 7.34 9.83 -5.49
C PRO A 35 7.05 8.92 -4.29
N GLU A 36 7.78 7.81 -4.13
CA GLU A 36 7.66 6.90 -3.00
C GLU A 36 8.01 7.58 -1.66
N LEU A 37 8.98 8.50 -1.66
CA LEU A 37 9.35 9.25 -0.46
C LEU A 37 8.29 10.30 -0.12
N LEU A 38 7.69 10.94 -1.13
CA LEU A 38 6.59 11.87 -0.91
C LEU A 38 5.32 11.16 -0.45
N TRP A 39 5.04 9.95 -0.96
CA TRP A 39 3.96 9.12 -0.44
C TRP A 39 4.18 8.77 1.03
N LEU A 40 5.38 8.30 1.40
CA LEU A 40 5.69 8.01 2.80
C LEU A 40 5.59 9.28 3.68
N HIS A 41 6.09 10.43 3.21
CA HIS A 41 5.95 11.71 3.90
C HIS A 41 4.49 12.07 4.12
N LEU A 42 3.66 11.95 3.08
CA LEU A 42 2.23 12.20 3.17
C LEU A 42 1.58 11.31 4.23
N ARG A 43 1.86 10.01 4.24
CA ARG A 43 1.28 9.09 5.21
C ARG A 43 1.74 9.37 6.65
N LEU A 44 3.01 9.70 6.86
CA LEU A 44 3.50 10.09 8.19
C LEU A 44 2.88 11.41 8.65
N CYS A 45 2.75 12.39 7.75
CA CYS A 45 2.13 13.67 8.04
C CYS A 45 0.69 13.51 8.55
N THR A 46 -0.10 12.61 7.96
CA THR A 46 -1.50 12.39 8.40
C THR A 46 -1.62 11.80 9.81
N GLU A 47 -0.55 11.20 10.35
CA GLU A 47 -0.52 10.64 11.70
C GLU A 47 0.02 11.62 12.76
N VAL A 48 0.55 12.77 12.35
CA VAL A 48 1.16 13.76 13.25
C VAL A 48 0.25 14.98 13.38
N PRO A 49 -0.24 15.31 14.60
CA PRO A 49 -1.08 16.48 14.82
C PRO A 49 -0.43 17.78 14.33
N GLY A 50 -1.21 18.61 13.62
CA GLY A 50 -0.76 19.91 13.11
C GLY A 50 0.08 19.84 11.83
N CYS A 51 0.32 18.66 11.26
CA CYS A 51 0.93 18.56 9.93
C CYS A 51 -0.11 18.84 8.83
N GLU A 52 0.25 19.69 7.87
CA GLU A 52 -0.61 20.03 6.71
C GLU A 52 -0.23 19.17 5.49
N PRO A 53 -1.03 18.15 5.12
CA PRO A 53 -0.68 17.21 4.05
C PRO A 53 -0.82 17.78 2.62
N GLN A 54 -1.62 18.83 2.43
CA GLN A 54 -2.06 19.35 1.12
C GLN A 54 -0.90 19.78 0.21
N PRO A 55 0.17 20.45 0.70
CA PRO A 55 1.34 20.75 -0.12
C PRO A 55 2.08 19.48 -0.59
N ILE A 56 2.13 18.44 0.25
CA ILE A 56 2.78 17.17 -0.07
C ILE A 56 1.96 16.42 -1.12
N GLU A 57 0.64 16.39 -0.98
CA GLU A 57 -0.29 15.82 -1.96
C GLU A 57 -0.18 16.52 -3.31
N ALA A 58 -0.12 17.85 -3.34
CA ALA A 58 0.04 18.61 -4.58
C ALA A 58 1.35 18.25 -5.30
N ARG A 59 2.45 18.09 -4.57
CA ARG A 59 3.73 17.63 -5.13
C ARG A 59 3.64 16.19 -5.64
N LEU A 60 3.04 15.28 -4.88
CA LEU A 60 2.89 13.89 -5.30
C LEU A 60 2.02 13.77 -6.56
N ARG A 61 0.93 14.54 -6.65
CA ARG A 61 0.10 14.63 -7.88
C ARG A 61 0.89 15.10 -9.10
N LYS A 62 1.89 15.96 -8.92
CA LYS A 62 2.75 16.41 -10.02
C LYS A 62 3.71 15.31 -10.48
N LEU A 63 4.22 14.49 -9.56
CA LEU A 63 5.16 13.41 -9.90
C LEU A 63 4.47 12.15 -10.43
N ASP A 64 3.29 11.81 -9.91
CA ASP A 64 2.49 10.67 -10.38
C ASP A 64 1.03 11.09 -10.63
N PRO A 65 0.76 11.88 -11.69
CA PRO A 65 -0.59 12.34 -12.02
C PRO A 65 -1.54 11.22 -12.41
N GLY A 66 -1.00 10.05 -12.80
CA GLY A 66 -1.79 8.87 -13.16
C GLY A 66 -2.29 8.08 -11.95
N SER A 67 -1.76 8.34 -10.76
CA SER A 67 -2.14 7.57 -9.58
C SER A 67 -3.38 8.11 -8.87
N GLY A 68 -4.34 7.22 -8.60
CA GLY A 68 -5.50 7.50 -7.76
C GLY A 68 -5.18 7.62 -6.26
N ALA A 69 -4.04 7.09 -5.81
CA ALA A 69 -3.66 7.10 -4.40
C ALA A 69 -3.48 8.52 -3.82
N VAL A 70 -3.12 9.47 -4.69
CA VAL A 70 -2.96 10.90 -4.36
C VAL A 70 -4.26 11.59 -3.95
N TRP A 71 -5.41 10.97 -4.25
CA TRP A 71 -6.74 11.50 -3.97
C TRP A 71 -7.36 10.93 -2.68
N LEU A 72 -6.72 9.95 -2.04
CA LEU A 72 -7.21 9.33 -0.81
C LEU A 72 -7.34 10.34 0.36
N GLY A 73 -6.33 11.19 0.55
CA GLY A 73 -6.34 12.25 1.56
C GLY A 73 -7.42 13.32 1.31
N PRO A 74 -7.49 13.90 0.10
CA PRO A 74 -8.58 14.79 -0.29
C PRO A 74 -9.98 14.18 -0.07
N LEU A 75 -10.19 12.91 -0.47
CA LEU A 75 -11.47 12.22 -0.31
C LEU A 75 -11.86 12.11 1.16
N ALA A 76 -10.93 11.64 2.01
CA ALA A 76 -11.15 11.52 3.45
C ALA A 76 -11.54 12.87 4.09
N ARG A 77 -10.91 13.98 3.66
CA ARG A 77 -11.24 15.31 4.16
C ARG A 77 -12.60 15.82 3.65
N ALA A 78 -12.98 15.54 2.41
CA ALA A 78 -14.29 15.88 1.89
C ALA A 78 -15.40 15.17 2.68
N GLN A 79 -15.24 13.87 2.92
CA GLN A 79 -16.15 13.06 3.74
C GLN A 79 -16.24 13.58 5.18
N ALA A 80 -15.10 13.89 5.81
CA ALA A 80 -15.07 14.43 7.18
C ALA A 80 -15.82 15.77 7.29
N ARG A 81 -15.84 16.58 6.22
CA ARG A 81 -16.58 17.85 6.13
C ARG A 81 -18.02 17.69 5.64
N ARG A 82 -18.43 16.47 5.29
CA ARG A 82 -19.72 16.17 4.63
C ARG A 82 -19.93 16.99 3.34
N ASP A 83 -18.85 17.24 2.61
CA ASP A 83 -18.88 17.97 1.35
C ASP A 83 -19.11 17.00 0.18
N ALA A 84 -20.40 16.69 -0.06
CA ALA A 84 -20.81 15.74 -1.08
C ALA A 84 -20.37 16.15 -2.49
N ARG A 85 -20.28 17.46 -2.77
CA ARG A 85 -19.84 17.96 -4.08
C ARG A 85 -18.35 17.70 -4.27
N ALA A 86 -17.53 18.01 -3.27
CA ALA A 86 -16.09 17.72 -3.33
C ALA A 86 -15.83 16.22 -3.41
N GLU A 87 -16.56 15.41 -2.64
CA GLU A 87 -16.47 13.95 -2.68
C GLU A 87 -16.75 13.41 -4.10
N ALA A 88 -17.86 13.81 -4.72
CA ALA A 88 -18.20 13.39 -6.08
C ALA A 88 -17.14 13.80 -7.11
N GLN A 89 -16.60 15.03 -7.02
CA GLN A 89 -15.53 15.50 -7.89
C GLN A 89 -14.24 14.70 -7.71
N ILE A 90 -13.90 14.35 -6.47
CA ILE A 90 -12.70 13.57 -6.18
C ILE A 90 -12.85 12.13 -6.69
N LEU A 91 -14.03 11.51 -6.51
CA LEU A 91 -14.33 10.20 -7.10
C LEU A 91 -14.22 10.21 -8.62
N GLU A 92 -14.69 11.26 -9.29
CA GLU A 92 -14.55 11.44 -10.73
C GLU A 92 -13.07 11.55 -11.16
N MET A 93 -12.21 12.16 -10.34
CA MET A 93 -10.76 12.18 -10.60
C MET A 93 -10.12 10.80 -10.38
N MET A 94 -10.54 10.08 -9.33
CA MET A 94 -10.06 8.74 -9.04
C MET A 94 -10.51 7.72 -10.10
N SER A 95 -11.69 7.89 -10.67
CA SER A 95 -12.23 7.00 -11.71
C SER A 95 -11.43 7.07 -13.02
N LYS A 96 -10.73 8.19 -13.24
CA LYS A 96 -9.82 8.40 -14.39
C LYS A 96 -8.38 7.96 -14.11
N ALA A 97 -8.08 7.48 -12.90
CA ALA A 97 -6.73 7.06 -12.55
C ALA A 97 -6.30 5.82 -13.36
N ALA A 98 -5.04 5.80 -13.76
CA ALA A 98 -4.47 4.65 -14.47
C ALA A 98 -4.08 3.52 -13.49
N HIS A 99 -3.70 3.87 -12.26
CA HIS A 99 -3.21 2.95 -11.23
C HIS A 99 -3.36 3.54 -9.81
N PHE A 100 -3.11 2.74 -8.78
CA PHE A 100 -3.08 3.18 -7.37
C PHE A 100 -1.75 2.77 -6.74
N ASN A 101 -0.68 3.53 -6.95
CA ASN A 101 0.63 3.17 -6.44
C ASN A 101 0.77 3.67 -5.00
N VAL A 102 1.09 2.75 -4.09
CA VAL A 102 1.54 3.07 -2.73
C VAL A 102 3.03 2.80 -2.55
N TYR A 103 3.72 2.52 -3.66
CA TYR A 103 5.16 2.32 -3.81
C TYR A 103 5.70 1.19 -2.94
N TRP A 104 4.91 0.14 -2.79
CA TRP A 104 5.08 -0.90 -1.77
C TRP A 104 6.43 -1.60 -1.85
N THR A 105 6.71 -2.26 -2.98
CA THR A 105 7.94 -3.02 -3.23
C THR A 105 9.18 -2.13 -3.12
N THR A 106 9.11 -0.92 -3.68
CA THR A 106 10.21 0.04 -3.66
C THR A 106 10.52 0.52 -2.24
N LEU A 107 9.50 0.83 -1.45
CA LEU A 107 9.69 1.24 -0.05
C LEU A 107 10.24 0.09 0.79
N VAL A 108 9.71 -1.13 0.65
CA VAL A 108 10.26 -2.29 1.37
C VAL A 108 11.72 -2.53 1.00
N ALA A 109 12.04 -2.57 -0.29
CA ALA A 109 13.39 -2.77 -0.80
C ALA A 109 14.39 -1.72 -0.32
N LYS A 110 14.00 -0.44 -0.31
CA LYS A 110 14.91 0.68 0.00
C LYS A 110 15.02 1.00 1.50
N LEU A 111 14.01 0.66 2.30
CA LEU A 111 13.99 1.00 3.73
C LEU A 111 14.50 -0.15 4.61
N SER A 112 14.31 -1.42 4.21
CA SER A 112 14.72 -2.56 5.04
C SER A 112 16.24 -2.67 5.25
N PRO A 113 17.11 -2.55 4.21
CA PRO A 113 18.56 -2.66 4.39
C PRO A 113 19.21 -1.63 5.33
N PRO A 114 18.88 -0.32 5.30
CA PRO A 114 19.41 0.61 6.29
C PRO A 114 18.81 0.38 7.69
N LEU A 115 17.57 -0.13 7.81
CA LEU A 115 16.96 -0.46 9.10
C LEU A 115 17.61 -1.67 9.78
N SER A 116 18.14 -2.63 9.02
CA SER A 116 18.83 -3.81 9.58
C SER A 116 20.13 -3.46 10.31
N ARG A 117 20.66 -2.24 10.10
CA ARG A 117 21.83 -1.71 10.80
C ARG A 117 21.48 -1.05 12.14
N THR A 118 20.20 -0.92 12.45
CA THR A 118 19.69 -0.37 13.71
C THR A 118 19.05 -1.48 14.54
N PRO A 119 19.14 -1.44 15.89
CA PRO A 119 18.41 -2.38 16.73
C PRO A 119 16.90 -2.19 16.51
N VAL A 120 16.27 -3.16 15.85
CA VAL A 120 14.81 -3.24 15.74
C VAL A 120 14.34 -4.25 16.78
N ALA A 121 13.42 -3.83 17.65
CA ALA A 121 12.89 -4.71 18.69
C ALA A 121 12.24 -5.96 18.06
N THR A 122 12.68 -7.15 18.49
CA THR A 122 12.03 -8.42 18.13
C THR A 122 11.09 -8.82 19.26
N SER A 123 9.96 -9.44 18.92
CA SER A 123 9.01 -9.95 19.92
C SER A 123 9.52 -11.17 20.68
N ALA A 124 10.59 -11.82 20.20
CA ALA A 124 11.21 -12.98 20.84
C ALA A 124 12.73 -12.98 20.64
N ALA A 125 13.45 -13.60 21.58
CA ALA A 125 14.87 -13.92 21.42
C ALA A 125 15.03 -14.94 20.29
N GLN A 126 15.93 -14.66 19.34
CA GLN A 126 16.20 -15.54 18.21
C GLN A 126 17.52 -16.30 18.44
N PRO A 127 17.58 -17.62 18.18
CA PRO A 127 18.79 -18.41 18.33
C PRO A 127 19.88 -18.02 17.32
N VAL A 128 19.49 -17.48 16.16
CA VAL A 128 20.39 -16.95 15.13
C VAL A 128 19.96 -15.51 14.80
N PRO A 129 20.87 -14.52 14.80
CA PRO A 129 20.53 -13.16 14.39
C PRO A 129 20.03 -13.11 12.94
N THR A 130 18.88 -12.47 12.74
CA THR A 130 18.24 -12.28 11.42
C THR A 130 17.90 -10.80 11.20
N PRO A 131 18.88 -9.88 11.31
CA PRO A 131 18.63 -8.44 11.37
C PRO A 131 17.91 -7.89 10.14
N LEU A 132 18.22 -8.36 8.93
CA LEU A 132 17.53 -7.96 7.70
C LEU A 132 16.12 -8.52 7.64
N THR A 133 15.93 -9.79 8.00
CA THR A 133 14.60 -10.40 8.06
C THR A 133 13.70 -9.63 9.04
N ASN A 134 14.22 -9.30 10.22
CA ASN A 134 13.48 -8.53 11.24
C ASN A 134 13.18 -7.11 10.74
N ALA A 135 14.16 -6.42 10.16
CA ALA A 135 13.96 -5.08 9.59
C ALA A 135 12.93 -5.10 8.45
N MET A 136 12.94 -6.10 7.58
CA MET A 136 11.97 -6.25 6.51
C MET A 136 10.56 -6.49 7.05
N ASN A 137 10.40 -7.39 8.02
CA ASN A 137 9.11 -7.65 8.67
C ASN A 137 8.55 -6.40 9.37
N SER A 138 9.40 -5.67 10.10
CA SER A 138 9.00 -4.41 10.73
C SER A 138 8.64 -3.34 9.71
N THR A 139 9.41 -3.23 8.62
CA THR A 139 9.09 -2.29 7.53
C THR A 139 7.73 -2.61 6.91
N ILE A 140 7.46 -3.89 6.60
CA ILE A 140 6.17 -4.35 6.08
C ILE A 140 5.05 -4.02 7.07
N GLY A 141 5.24 -4.30 8.36
CA GLY A 141 4.23 -4.01 9.39
C GLY A 141 3.93 -2.52 9.54
N TRP A 142 4.95 -1.67 9.55
CA TRP A 142 4.80 -0.22 9.66
C TRP A 142 4.17 0.39 8.41
N LEU A 143 4.61 -0.02 7.21
CA LEU A 143 4.01 0.42 5.95
C LEU A 143 2.55 -0.03 5.83
N SER A 144 2.22 -1.26 6.28
CA SER A 144 0.82 -1.74 6.33
C SER A 144 -0.04 -0.83 7.20
N SER A 145 0.46 -0.47 8.38
CA SER A 145 -0.23 0.38 9.35
C SER A 145 -0.49 1.79 8.81
N LEU A 146 0.40 2.30 7.95
CA LEU A 146 0.23 3.57 7.25
C LEU A 146 -0.71 3.46 6.04
N ALA A 147 -0.64 2.36 5.28
CA ALA A 147 -1.35 2.20 4.02
C ALA A 147 -2.82 1.81 4.20
N ILE A 148 -3.14 0.86 5.09
CA ILE A 148 -4.50 0.31 5.24
C ILE A 148 -5.53 1.40 5.56
N PRO A 149 -5.31 2.31 6.54
CA PRO A 149 -6.29 3.36 6.84
C PRO A 149 -6.51 4.35 5.69
N ALA A 150 -5.52 4.51 4.80
CA ALA A 150 -5.59 5.44 3.68
C ALA A 150 -6.75 5.13 2.73
N PHE A 151 -7.09 3.86 2.57
CA PHE A 151 -8.12 3.41 1.64
C PHE A 151 -9.54 3.45 2.21
N ARG A 152 -9.71 3.70 3.52
CA ARG A 152 -11.01 3.68 4.19
C ARG A 152 -12.02 4.58 3.46
N ALA A 153 -11.62 5.80 3.14
CA ALA A 153 -12.46 6.78 2.47
C ALA A 153 -12.98 6.28 1.12
N ALA A 154 -12.10 5.67 0.31
CA ALA A 154 -12.47 5.10 -0.99
C ALA A 154 -13.42 3.90 -0.84
N THR A 155 -13.18 3.03 0.15
CA THR A 155 -14.07 1.89 0.40
C THR A 155 -15.45 2.31 0.91
N GLN A 156 -15.54 3.38 1.70
CA GLN A 156 -16.80 3.94 2.20
C GLN A 156 -17.58 4.64 1.09
N ALA A 157 -16.90 5.42 0.24
CA ALA A 157 -17.52 6.09 -0.91
C ALA A 157 -18.13 5.09 -1.92
N CYS A 158 -17.65 3.85 -1.92
CA CYS A 158 -18.09 2.75 -2.77
C CYS A 158 -18.72 1.60 -1.96
N ASP A 159 -19.48 1.95 -0.92
CA ASP A 159 -20.32 1.02 -0.18
C ASP A 159 -21.67 0.77 -0.89
N GLU A 160 -22.47 -0.17 -0.36
CA GLU A 160 -23.74 -0.57 -0.95
C GLU A 160 -24.81 0.54 -0.97
N GLN A 161 -24.70 1.55 -0.09
CA GLN A 161 -25.69 2.63 -0.01
C GLN A 161 -25.43 3.66 -1.11
N HIS A 162 -24.17 4.07 -1.28
CA HIS A 162 -23.78 5.10 -2.24
C HIS A 162 -23.91 4.63 -3.69
N VAL A 163 -23.62 3.35 -3.95
CA VAL A 163 -23.65 2.78 -5.32
C VAL A 163 -25.06 2.48 -5.85
N ARG A 164 -26.11 2.83 -5.09
CA ARG A 164 -27.50 2.82 -5.59
C ARG A 164 -27.73 3.89 -6.64
N GLU A 165 -26.98 4.99 -6.57
CA GLU A 165 -26.98 6.01 -7.61
C GLU A 165 -26.19 5.50 -8.83
N PRO A 166 -26.78 5.51 -10.05
CA PRO A 166 -26.13 4.97 -11.24
C PRO A 166 -24.79 5.62 -11.57
N GLU A 167 -24.65 6.94 -11.42
CA GLU A 167 -23.40 7.64 -11.71
C GLU A 167 -22.29 7.24 -10.73
N THR A 168 -22.61 7.20 -9.43
CA THR A 168 -21.69 6.79 -8.37
C THR A 168 -21.25 5.34 -8.56
N ARG A 169 -22.17 4.46 -8.98
CA ARG A 169 -21.85 3.08 -9.35
C ARG A 169 -20.80 2.99 -10.46
N VAL A 170 -20.96 3.75 -11.54
CA VAL A 170 -20.00 3.77 -12.66
C VAL A 170 -18.64 4.28 -12.20
N ARG A 171 -18.60 5.38 -11.44
CA ARG A 171 -17.34 5.91 -10.87
C ARG A 171 -16.65 4.88 -9.98
N CYS A 172 -17.39 4.23 -9.09
CA CYS A 172 -16.85 3.20 -8.21
C CYS A 172 -16.35 1.95 -8.94
N GLN A 173 -17.00 1.56 -10.04
CA GLN A 173 -16.51 0.48 -10.89
C GLN A 173 -15.16 0.82 -11.53
N GLN A 174 -15.00 2.05 -12.01
CA GLN A 174 -13.74 2.53 -12.57
C GLN A 174 -12.64 2.67 -11.49
N VAL A 175 -12.97 3.18 -10.30
CA VAL A 175 -12.05 3.20 -9.15
C VAL A 175 -11.60 1.79 -8.77
N ALA A 176 -12.50 0.81 -8.75
CA ALA A 176 -12.19 -0.58 -8.49
C ALA A 176 -11.20 -1.17 -9.51
N GLN A 177 -11.38 -0.86 -10.80
CA GLN A 177 -10.46 -1.28 -11.87
C GLN A 177 -9.07 -0.63 -11.73
N ALA A 178 -9.01 0.64 -11.33
CA ALA A 178 -7.74 1.32 -11.09
C ALA A 178 -7.01 0.77 -9.86
N LEU A 179 -7.75 0.43 -8.79
CA LEU A 179 -7.22 -0.25 -7.60
C LEU A 179 -6.64 -1.64 -7.94
N GLN A 180 -7.28 -2.40 -8.82
CA GLN A 180 -6.76 -3.67 -9.34
C GLN A 180 -5.43 -3.54 -10.09
N LYS A 181 -5.09 -2.34 -10.58
CA LYS A 181 -3.82 -2.05 -11.24
C LYS A 181 -2.74 -1.56 -10.28
N SER A 182 -3.00 -1.54 -8.97
CA SER A 182 -2.05 -1.17 -7.92
C SER A 182 -0.78 -2.04 -7.92
N ASP A 183 0.23 -1.56 -7.20
CA ASP A 183 1.50 -2.20 -6.94
C ASP A 183 1.51 -3.06 -5.66
N THR A 184 0.40 -3.11 -4.92
CA THR A 184 0.23 -3.99 -3.75
C THR A 184 -1.02 -4.86 -3.87
N THR A 185 -0.91 -6.09 -3.37
CA THR A 185 -2.02 -7.05 -3.25
C THR A 185 -3.13 -6.53 -2.35
N LEU A 186 -2.83 -5.64 -1.40
CA LEU A 186 -3.80 -4.99 -0.52
C LEU A 186 -4.83 -4.18 -1.32
N ALA A 187 -4.34 -3.25 -2.14
CA ALA A 187 -5.19 -2.35 -2.92
C ALA A 187 -5.87 -3.09 -4.07
N GLU A 188 -5.21 -4.06 -4.71
CA GLU A 188 -5.86 -4.94 -5.68
C GLU A 188 -7.04 -5.70 -5.03
N GLY A 189 -6.82 -6.27 -3.84
CA GLY A 189 -7.88 -6.94 -3.07
C GLY A 189 -9.04 -6.02 -2.72
N MET A 190 -8.77 -4.75 -2.37
CA MET A 190 -9.82 -3.75 -2.15
C MET A 190 -10.60 -3.44 -3.43
N GLY A 191 -9.91 -3.29 -4.56
CA GLY A 191 -10.54 -3.10 -5.87
C GLY A 191 -11.44 -4.27 -6.26
N LEU A 192 -10.97 -5.51 -6.07
CA LEU A 192 -11.77 -6.71 -6.29
C LEU A 192 -12.98 -6.78 -5.34
N GLY A 193 -12.82 -6.37 -4.07
CA GLY A 193 -13.93 -6.32 -3.11
C GLY A 193 -15.00 -5.29 -3.47
N ILE A 194 -14.62 -4.13 -4.01
CA ILE A 194 -15.57 -3.15 -4.56
C ILE A 194 -16.27 -3.74 -5.78
N GLU A 195 -15.51 -4.29 -6.74
CA GLU A 195 -16.09 -4.88 -7.95
C GLU A 195 -17.07 -6.02 -7.63
N GLN A 196 -16.76 -6.84 -6.63
CA GLN A 196 -17.63 -7.92 -6.17
C GLN A 196 -18.96 -7.40 -5.64
N ARG A 197 -18.95 -6.33 -4.82
CA ARG A 197 -20.19 -5.70 -4.32
C ARG A 197 -21.02 -5.07 -5.43
N LEU A 198 -20.36 -4.59 -6.49
CA LEU A 198 -21.03 -3.99 -7.64
C LEU A 198 -21.57 -5.02 -8.64
N ALA A 199 -21.12 -6.27 -8.57
CA ALA A 199 -21.51 -7.32 -9.52
C ALA A 199 -22.96 -7.76 -9.27
N ILE A 200 -23.66 -8.09 -10.36
CA ILE A 200 -24.99 -8.72 -10.26
C ILE A 200 -24.77 -10.17 -9.78
N PRO A 201 -25.45 -10.62 -8.70
CA PRO A 201 -25.34 -11.99 -8.21
C PRO A 201 -25.54 -13.01 -9.34
N ASP A 202 -24.77 -14.10 -9.31
CA ASP A 202 -24.80 -15.21 -10.28
C ASP A 202 -24.55 -14.84 -11.75
N SER A 203 -24.16 -13.59 -12.03
CA SER A 203 -23.73 -13.20 -13.37
C SER A 203 -22.33 -13.73 -13.69
N ALA A 204 -22.01 -13.87 -14.98
CA ALA A 204 -20.66 -14.20 -15.43
C ALA A 204 -19.61 -13.22 -14.88
N SER A 205 -19.97 -11.95 -14.72
CA SER A 205 -19.09 -10.93 -14.11
C SER A 205 -18.79 -11.22 -12.63
N ALA A 206 -19.79 -11.63 -11.85
CA ALA A 206 -19.61 -11.99 -10.44
C ALA A 206 -18.73 -13.25 -10.28
N MET A 207 -18.90 -14.24 -11.17
CA MET A 207 -18.04 -15.43 -11.19
C MET A 207 -16.59 -15.06 -11.51
N GLN A 208 -16.35 -14.25 -12.55
CA GLN A 208 -15.01 -13.79 -12.91
C GLN A 208 -14.31 -13.02 -11.78
N VAL A 209 -15.03 -12.15 -11.06
CA VAL A 209 -14.47 -11.44 -9.91
C VAL A 209 -14.14 -12.42 -8.78
N THR A 210 -15.00 -13.40 -8.53
CA THR A 210 -14.77 -14.45 -7.53
C THR A 210 -13.51 -15.26 -7.85
N ASP A 211 -13.31 -15.67 -9.10
CA ASP A 211 -12.13 -16.41 -9.55
C ASP A 211 -10.84 -15.58 -9.37
N LYS A 212 -10.89 -14.28 -9.70
CA LYS A 212 -9.78 -13.35 -9.46
C LYS A 212 -9.45 -13.24 -7.97
N ILE A 213 -10.46 -13.09 -7.10
CA ILE A 213 -10.29 -13.01 -5.65
C ILE A 213 -9.63 -14.30 -5.12
N GLN A 214 -10.11 -15.46 -5.56
CA GLN A 214 -9.55 -16.75 -5.16
C GLN A 214 -8.09 -16.86 -5.60
N THR A 215 -7.77 -16.46 -6.84
CA THR A 215 -6.41 -16.47 -7.39
C THR A 215 -5.47 -15.57 -6.59
N VAL A 216 -5.83 -14.30 -6.36
CA VAL A 216 -4.99 -13.35 -5.59
C VAL A 216 -4.79 -13.83 -4.15
N ARG A 217 -5.85 -14.34 -3.52
CA ARG A 217 -5.78 -14.89 -2.16
C ARG A 217 -4.88 -16.13 -2.08
N HIS A 218 -5.01 -17.04 -3.05
CA HIS A 218 -4.14 -18.22 -3.16
C HIS A 218 -2.69 -17.81 -3.31
N GLN A 219 -2.39 -16.97 -4.29
CA GLN A 219 -1.02 -16.53 -4.58
C GLN A 219 -0.37 -15.85 -3.36
N SER A 220 -1.11 -14.95 -2.70
CA SER A 220 -0.60 -14.22 -1.53
C SER A 220 -0.35 -15.16 -0.35
N ARG A 221 -1.27 -16.09 -0.05
CA ARG A 221 -1.13 -17.05 1.05
C ARG A 221 -0.02 -18.07 0.77
N ALA A 222 0.02 -18.64 -0.42
CA ALA A 222 1.02 -19.63 -0.80
C ALA A 222 2.43 -19.01 -0.83
N ALA A 223 2.58 -17.78 -1.34
CA ALA A 223 3.87 -17.09 -1.32
C ALA A 223 4.31 -16.79 0.13
N ALA A 224 3.40 -16.33 0.99
CA ALA A 224 3.68 -16.12 2.41
C ALA A 224 4.09 -17.42 3.13
N ALA A 225 3.45 -18.55 2.80
CA ALA A 225 3.82 -19.87 3.34
C ALA A 225 5.23 -20.30 2.88
N VAL A 226 5.58 -20.08 1.61
CA VAL A 226 6.94 -20.34 1.09
C VAL A 226 7.97 -19.50 1.83
N VAL A 227 7.71 -18.21 2.05
CA VAL A 227 8.60 -17.29 2.80
C VAL A 227 8.75 -17.76 4.25
N ALA A 228 7.64 -18.12 4.91
CA ALA A 228 7.64 -18.55 6.30
C ALA A 228 8.41 -19.86 6.53
N ALA A 229 8.39 -20.77 5.53
CA ALA A 229 9.05 -22.07 5.57
C ALA A 229 10.57 -22.02 5.30
N GLN A 230 11.13 -20.87 4.95
CA GLN A 230 12.57 -20.77 4.65
C GLN A 230 13.44 -21.00 5.89
N VAL A 231 14.43 -21.88 5.74
CA VAL A 231 15.42 -22.17 6.77
C VAL A 231 16.49 -21.07 6.82
N GLU A 232 17.03 -20.67 5.66
CA GLU A 232 18.00 -19.58 5.53
C GLU A 232 17.30 -18.22 5.40
N LYS A 233 16.52 -17.81 6.42
CA LYS A 233 15.64 -16.62 6.36
C LYS A 233 16.36 -15.33 5.94
N GLU A 234 17.58 -15.13 6.42
CA GLU A 234 18.35 -13.91 6.13
C GLU A 234 18.74 -13.83 4.65
N LYS A 235 19.33 -14.90 4.11
CA LYS A 235 19.69 -15.02 2.69
C LYS A 235 18.48 -14.93 1.79
N PHE A 236 17.36 -15.53 2.20
CA PHE A 236 16.11 -15.42 1.45
C PHE A 236 15.58 -13.98 1.45
N SER A 237 15.65 -13.27 2.58
CA SER A 237 15.26 -11.86 2.66
C SER A 237 16.10 -10.98 1.71
N GLU A 238 17.41 -11.22 1.60
CA GLU A 238 18.25 -10.54 0.61
C GLU A 238 17.79 -10.79 -0.83
N GLN A 239 17.45 -12.04 -1.17
CA GLN A 239 16.94 -12.40 -2.50
C GLN A 239 15.57 -11.77 -2.76
N GLN A 240 14.69 -11.73 -1.77
CA GLN A 240 13.38 -11.12 -1.88
C GLN A 240 13.48 -9.60 -2.08
N LEU A 241 14.39 -8.92 -1.36
CA LEU A 241 14.60 -7.49 -1.57
C LEU A 241 15.15 -7.20 -2.98
N LYS A 242 16.10 -8.01 -3.49
CA LYS A 242 16.57 -7.91 -4.89
C LYS A 242 15.43 -8.09 -5.89
N LEU A 243 14.52 -9.02 -5.62
CA LEU A 243 13.34 -9.26 -6.46
C LEU A 243 12.39 -8.04 -6.41
N MET A 244 12.17 -7.44 -5.24
CA MET A 244 11.37 -6.22 -5.07
C MET A 244 12.00 -4.98 -5.72
N GLU A 245 13.33 -4.94 -5.88
CA GLU A 245 14.00 -3.88 -6.66
C GLU A 245 13.75 -4.00 -8.17
N GLN A 246 13.54 -5.22 -8.65
CA GLN A 246 13.33 -5.52 -10.07
C GLN A 246 11.86 -5.49 -10.48
N LEU A 247 10.97 -5.91 -9.57
CA LEU A 247 9.55 -6.07 -9.83
C LEU A 247 8.74 -4.99 -9.12
N LYS A 248 8.09 -4.13 -9.92
CA LYS A 248 7.32 -3.00 -9.38
C LYS A 248 6.13 -3.44 -8.54
N LYS A 249 5.48 -4.55 -8.88
CA LYS A 249 4.25 -5.00 -8.21
C LYS A 249 4.51 -6.14 -7.24
N GLU A 250 3.91 -6.07 -6.05
CA GLU A 250 3.94 -7.15 -5.06
C GLU A 250 3.40 -8.47 -5.61
N GLN A 251 2.40 -8.41 -6.48
CA GLN A 251 1.84 -9.56 -7.20
C GLN A 251 2.91 -10.28 -8.02
N ASP A 252 3.78 -9.54 -8.70
CA ASP A 252 4.85 -10.10 -9.51
C ASP A 252 5.92 -10.78 -8.63
N VAL A 253 6.23 -10.17 -7.48
CA VAL A 253 7.13 -10.74 -6.46
C VAL A 253 6.56 -12.05 -5.93
N SER A 254 5.28 -12.09 -5.54
CA SER A 254 4.60 -13.30 -5.06
C SER A 254 4.62 -14.41 -6.12
N ARG A 255 4.30 -14.09 -7.39
CA ARG A 255 4.34 -15.06 -8.49
C ARG A 255 5.75 -15.60 -8.76
N ALA A 256 6.77 -14.76 -8.67
CA ALA A 256 8.16 -15.19 -8.82
C ALA A 256 8.58 -16.15 -7.68
N ILE A 257 8.22 -15.83 -6.43
CA ILE A 257 8.46 -16.73 -5.27
C ILE A 257 7.78 -18.09 -5.47
N LEU A 258 6.52 -18.11 -5.92
CA LEU A 258 5.79 -19.36 -6.17
C LEU A 258 6.45 -20.20 -7.26
N ARG A 259 6.89 -19.57 -8.36
CA ARG A 259 7.61 -20.26 -9.44
C ARG A 259 8.93 -20.84 -8.95
N TRP A 260 9.69 -20.11 -8.14
CA TRP A 260 10.93 -20.62 -7.54
C TRP A 260 10.68 -21.83 -6.65
N ALA A 261 9.56 -21.86 -5.94
CA ALA A 261 9.18 -22.96 -5.06
C ALA A 261 8.40 -24.10 -5.76
N GLY A 262 8.22 -24.04 -7.08
CA GLY A 262 7.43 -25.03 -7.84
C GLY A 262 5.96 -25.10 -7.44
N GLN A 263 5.41 -24.03 -6.87
CA GLN A 263 4.01 -23.96 -6.41
C GLN A 263 3.07 -23.50 -7.54
N PRO A 264 1.83 -24.01 -7.58
CA PRO A 264 0.85 -23.60 -8.58
C PRO A 264 0.43 -22.13 -8.40
N LEU A 265 0.22 -21.43 -9.52
CA LEU A 265 -0.21 -20.02 -9.51
C LEU A 265 -1.72 -19.85 -9.35
N THR A 266 -2.48 -20.90 -9.61
CA THR A 266 -3.92 -20.97 -9.40
C THR A 266 -4.23 -21.98 -8.29
N PRO A 267 -5.39 -21.86 -7.62
CA PRO A 267 -5.88 -22.87 -6.69
C PRO A 267 -5.96 -24.27 -7.30
#